data_AF-A0A3D1R1M4-F1
#
_entry.id   AF-A0A3D1R1M4-F1
#
_cell.length_a   1.000
_cell.length_b   1.000
_cell.length_c   1.000
_cell.angle_alpha   90.00
_cell.angle_beta   90.00
_cell.angle_gamma   90.00
#
_symmetry.space_group_name_H-M   'P 1'
#
loop_
_entity.id
_entity.type
_entity.pdbx_description
1 polymer ?
#
loop_
_entity_poly.entity_id
_entity_poly.type
_entity_poly.pdbx_seq_one_letter_code
_entity_poly.pdbx_strand_id
1 'polypeptide(L)'
;MCDDGNNYDEDGCRRDCLGTEQCGDGLVDSREECDDGEDNGDSGSCRANCVKAYCGDGIVDQDEHCDDANQSDDDDCSSTCRSLAVGSSCERAFDLSAMGGQTSGTWKWSGDTRNLGWAYSADCGVFDGASGTQREGIARFVAPEAGDYRFEVEASFDDVLYAWNQACGRSAEVLNCAHAGTSRTNQFTLGLAQSQVVYLVVDGYIGYVLGGGWP
;
A
#
# COMPACT_ATOMS: atom_id res chain seq x y z
N MET A 1 24.38 24.22 31.81
CA MET A 1 24.86 23.74 33.12
C MET A 1 23.66 23.41 33.97
N CYS A 2 23.42 22.11 34.11
CA CYS A 2 22.39 21.48 34.93
C CYS A 2 23.11 20.75 36.09
N ASP A 3 22.58 20.79 37.31
CA ASP A 3 23.16 20.11 38.47
C ASP A 3 22.02 19.60 39.37
N ASP A 4 21.84 18.28 39.40
CA ASP A 4 20.88 17.55 40.23
C ASP A 4 21.56 16.74 41.34
N GLY A 5 22.85 16.99 41.58
CA GLY A 5 23.63 16.40 42.66
C GLY A 5 24.12 14.97 42.40
N ASN A 6 24.05 14.46 41.17
CA ASN A 6 24.64 13.18 40.81
C ASN A 6 25.12 13.13 39.33
N ASN A 7 25.41 11.94 38.80
CA ASN A 7 25.90 11.70 37.44
C ASN A 7 25.21 10.49 36.78
N TYR A 8 23.93 10.31 37.08
CA TYR A 8 23.07 9.40 36.38
C TYR A 8 22.45 10.11 35.18
N ASP A 9 22.05 9.33 34.18
CA ASP A 9 21.12 9.83 33.17
C ASP A 9 19.70 9.57 33.69
N GLU A 10 18.71 10.08 32.97
CA GLU A 10 17.29 9.86 33.19
C GLU A 10 16.67 10.54 34.42
N ASP A 11 17.38 11.42 35.12
CA ASP A 11 16.89 12.21 36.25
C ASP A 11 16.77 13.72 35.95
N GLY A 12 16.98 14.10 34.69
CA GLY A 12 16.71 15.44 34.18
C GLY A 12 17.97 16.28 33.90
N CYS A 13 19.15 15.84 34.32
CA CYS A 13 20.43 16.37 33.85
C CYS A 13 21.20 15.31 33.04
N ARG A 14 21.97 15.76 32.06
CA ARG A 14 22.92 14.89 31.36
C ARG A 14 24.09 14.52 32.27
N ARG A 15 24.67 13.34 32.05
CA ARG A 15 25.87 12.86 32.77
C ARG A 15 27.08 13.79 32.80
N ASP A 16 27.22 14.66 31.80
CA ASP A 16 28.30 15.65 31.71
C ASP A 16 27.96 16.99 32.38
N CYS A 17 26.75 17.12 32.94
CA CYS A 17 26.18 18.31 33.57
C CYS A 17 26.06 19.52 32.63
N LEU A 18 26.27 19.36 31.32
CA LEU A 18 26.29 20.48 30.38
C LEU A 18 24.88 20.96 30.01
N GLY A 19 23.87 20.09 30.12
CA GLY A 19 22.48 20.39 29.79
C GLY A 19 21.47 19.51 30.55
N THR A 20 20.20 19.82 30.33
CA THR A 20 19.05 18.99 30.73
C THR A 20 18.74 17.99 29.62
N GLU A 21 18.14 16.85 29.99
CA GLU A 21 17.64 15.90 28.99
C GLU A 21 16.30 16.40 28.41
N GLN A 22 16.26 16.75 27.12
CA GLN A 22 15.08 17.32 26.48
C GLN A 22 14.99 16.97 25.00
N CYS A 23 13.85 16.40 24.61
CA CYS A 23 13.53 16.12 23.22
C CYS A 23 13.44 17.40 22.39
N GLY A 24 14.14 17.40 21.24
CA GLY A 24 14.15 18.51 20.29
C GLY A 24 15.31 19.47 20.46
N ASP A 25 16.32 19.14 21.27
CA ASP A 25 17.51 19.97 21.44
C ASP A 25 18.68 19.56 20.52
N GLY A 26 18.45 18.52 19.72
CA GLY A 26 19.38 18.00 18.71
C GLY A 26 20.44 17.07 19.28
N LEU A 27 20.24 16.56 20.49
CA LEU A 27 21.14 15.63 21.15
C LEU A 27 20.35 14.42 21.66
N VAL A 28 20.61 13.26 21.07
CA VAL A 28 19.95 12.00 21.46
C VAL A 28 20.34 11.62 22.89
N ASP A 29 19.41 11.80 23.82
CA ASP A 29 19.53 11.41 25.23
C ASP A 29 19.07 9.96 25.49
N SER A 30 19.31 9.45 26.70
CA SER A 30 19.08 8.03 27.03
C SER A 30 17.63 7.55 26.86
N ARG A 31 16.65 8.45 26.86
CA ARG A 31 15.21 8.14 26.66
C ARG A 31 14.73 8.34 25.22
N GLU A 32 15.62 8.73 24.34
CA GLU A 32 15.28 9.13 22.98
C GLU A 32 15.76 8.08 21.98
N GLU A 33 14.94 7.79 20.98
CA GLU A 33 15.33 6.91 19.87
C GLU A 33 16.02 7.71 18.76
N CYS A 34 15.72 9.00 18.68
CA CYS A 34 16.21 9.99 17.72
C CYS A 34 16.04 11.39 18.33
N ASP A 35 16.78 12.37 17.81
CA ASP A 35 16.52 13.78 18.04
C ASP A 35 17.10 14.59 16.87
N ASP A 36 16.24 14.94 15.93
CA ASP A 36 16.57 15.78 14.78
C ASP A 36 16.40 17.29 15.13
N GLY A 37 16.20 17.62 16.40
CA GLY A 37 16.07 18.99 16.90
C GLY A 37 14.76 19.65 16.47
N GLU A 38 14.87 20.85 15.90
CA GLU A 38 13.73 21.60 15.33
C GLU A 38 13.08 20.87 14.13
N ASP A 39 13.76 19.88 13.55
CA ASP A 39 13.24 19.07 12.43
C ASP A 39 12.39 17.87 12.91
N ASN A 40 12.22 17.69 14.23
CA ASN A 40 11.30 16.69 14.78
C ASN A 40 9.84 17.01 14.39
N GLY A 41 9.09 16.00 13.95
CA GLY A 41 7.68 16.14 13.60
C GLY A 41 7.14 15.04 12.69
N ASP A 42 5.86 15.16 12.35
CA ASP A 42 5.11 14.14 11.57
C ASP A 42 5.63 13.98 10.13
N SER A 43 6.44 14.91 9.63
CA SER A 43 7.05 14.82 8.29
C SER A 43 8.49 14.31 8.32
N GLY A 44 9.05 14.06 9.50
CA GLY A 44 10.45 13.68 9.70
C GLY A 44 10.61 12.23 10.16
N SER A 45 11.85 11.74 10.08
CA SER A 45 12.24 10.43 10.63
C SER A 45 12.13 10.36 12.16
N CYS A 46 12.09 11.51 12.82
CA CYS A 46 11.95 11.64 14.26
C CYS A 46 10.66 12.38 14.61
N ARG A 47 9.82 11.76 15.44
CA ARG A 47 8.56 12.34 15.90
C ARG A 47 8.81 13.43 16.95
N ALA A 48 7.80 14.28 17.19
CA ALA A 48 7.87 15.35 18.19
C ALA A 48 8.10 14.87 19.65
N ASN A 49 7.96 13.57 19.90
CA ASN A 49 8.24 12.91 21.18
C ASN A 49 9.56 12.12 21.17
N CYS A 50 10.45 12.33 20.20
CA CYS A 50 11.76 11.69 20.08
C CYS A 50 11.72 10.15 19.97
N VAL A 51 10.63 9.66 19.37
CA VAL A 51 10.47 8.29 18.91
C VAL A 51 10.68 8.29 17.40
N LYS A 52 11.31 7.24 16.85
CA LYS A 52 11.45 7.16 15.40
C LYS A 52 10.09 6.97 14.75
N ALA A 53 9.93 7.52 13.55
CA ALA A 53 8.89 7.11 12.63
C ALA A 53 8.80 5.58 12.55
N TYR A 54 7.60 5.02 12.69
CA TYR A 54 7.37 3.59 12.65
C TYR A 54 6.02 3.25 12.04
N CYS A 55 5.98 2.09 11.38
CA CYS A 55 4.75 1.59 10.80
C CYS A 55 3.69 1.28 11.86
N GLY A 56 2.48 1.77 11.62
CA GLY A 56 1.31 1.61 12.46
C GLY A 56 1.11 2.74 13.45
N ASP A 57 1.73 3.90 13.22
CA ASP A 57 1.60 5.08 14.09
C ASP A 57 0.53 6.08 13.61
N GLY A 58 -0.09 5.79 12.47
CA GLY A 58 -1.17 6.56 11.86
C GLY A 58 -0.69 7.64 10.90
N ILE A 59 0.62 7.75 10.64
CA ILE A 59 1.21 8.76 9.78
C ILE A 59 1.97 8.07 8.65
N VAL A 60 1.58 8.32 7.40
CA VAL A 60 2.28 7.75 6.24
C VAL A 60 3.59 8.50 5.99
N ASP A 61 4.71 7.87 6.31
CA ASP A 61 6.05 8.41 6.09
C ASP A 61 6.59 8.21 4.67
N GLN A 62 7.74 8.83 4.37
CA GLN A 62 8.37 8.82 3.04
C GLN A 62 8.67 7.40 2.51
N ASP A 63 8.98 6.44 3.38
CA ASP A 63 9.31 5.06 3.00
C ASP A 63 8.12 4.09 3.06
N GLU A 64 6.97 4.58 3.53
CA GLU A 64 5.73 3.85 3.73
C GLU A 64 4.79 4.01 2.53
N HIS A 65 4.02 2.96 2.23
CA HIS A 65 3.03 2.99 1.15
C HIS A 65 1.59 3.11 1.69
N CYS A 66 1.42 2.88 2.98
CA CYS A 66 0.18 2.92 3.75
C CYS A 66 0.57 3.01 5.23
N ASP A 67 -0.36 3.46 6.08
CA ASP A 67 -0.31 3.29 7.54
C ASP A 67 -1.77 3.33 8.02
N ASP A 68 -2.22 2.26 8.69
CA ASP A 68 -3.59 2.12 9.20
C ASP A 68 -3.64 2.10 10.74
N ALA A 69 -2.66 2.75 11.37
CA ALA A 69 -2.51 2.90 12.82
C ALA A 69 -2.43 1.58 13.58
N ASN A 70 -1.97 0.51 12.93
CA ASN A 70 -1.70 -0.77 13.57
C ASN A 70 -0.59 -1.55 12.81
N GLN A 71 -0.16 -2.70 13.35
CA GLN A 71 0.90 -3.55 12.78
C GLN A 71 0.39 -4.95 12.42
N SER A 72 -0.88 -5.08 12.05
CA SER A 72 -1.47 -6.32 11.59
C SER A 72 -0.98 -6.62 10.17
N ASP A 73 -0.87 -7.90 9.83
CA ASP A 73 -0.54 -8.35 8.47
C ASP A 73 -1.78 -8.85 7.71
N ASP A 74 -2.97 -8.73 8.29
CA ASP A 74 -4.22 -9.27 7.74
C ASP A 74 -5.23 -8.18 7.28
N ASP A 75 -4.84 -6.91 7.38
CA ASP A 75 -5.55 -5.72 6.90
C ASP A 75 -4.90 -5.14 5.64
N ASP A 76 -5.28 -3.92 5.29
CA ASP A 76 -4.97 -3.30 4.00
C ASP A 76 -3.56 -2.67 3.99
N CYS A 77 -2.85 -2.72 5.12
CA CYS A 77 -1.46 -2.30 5.29
C CYS A 77 -0.66 -3.34 6.09
N SER A 78 0.52 -3.78 5.65
CA SER A 78 1.31 -4.72 6.46
C SER A 78 1.84 -4.07 7.74
N SER A 79 2.29 -4.92 8.66
CA SER A 79 3.20 -4.57 9.77
C SER A 79 4.51 -3.89 9.34
N THR A 80 4.80 -3.84 8.04
CA THR A 80 5.98 -3.20 7.45
C THR A 80 5.62 -2.04 6.51
N CYS A 81 4.37 -1.56 6.58
CA CYS A 81 3.82 -0.45 5.83
C CYS A 81 4.05 -0.56 4.32
N ARG A 82 4.03 -1.82 3.87
CA ARG A 82 3.91 -2.22 2.49
C ARG A 82 2.44 -2.55 2.27
N SER A 83 1.90 -2.09 1.15
CA SER A 83 0.53 -2.43 0.78
C SER A 83 0.43 -3.95 0.61
N LEU A 84 -0.24 -4.62 1.55
CA LEU A 84 -0.59 -6.03 1.40
C LEU A 84 -1.76 -6.11 0.44
N ALA A 85 -1.68 -7.05 -0.51
CA ALA A 85 -2.81 -7.64 -1.21
C ALA A 85 -4.02 -6.71 -1.35
N VAL A 86 -3.89 -5.71 -2.21
CA VAL A 86 -4.95 -4.71 -2.34
C VAL A 86 -6.19 -5.37 -2.91
N GLY A 87 -7.23 -5.50 -2.10
CA GLY A 87 -8.50 -6.08 -2.49
C GLY A 87 -8.39 -7.49 -3.06
N SER A 88 -8.37 -8.50 -2.19
CA SER A 88 -8.66 -9.89 -2.61
C SER A 88 -10.15 -10.10 -2.93
N SER A 89 -10.99 -9.11 -2.60
CA SER A 89 -12.43 -9.05 -2.87
C SER A 89 -12.85 -7.59 -3.10
N CYS A 90 -13.99 -7.36 -3.77
CA CYS A 90 -14.42 -6.00 -4.08
C CYS A 90 -14.87 -5.18 -2.85
N GLU A 91 -15.20 -5.85 -1.75
CA GLU A 91 -15.55 -5.21 -0.47
C GLU A 91 -14.33 -4.55 0.17
N ARG A 92 -13.13 -5.08 -0.14
CA ARG A 92 -11.83 -4.58 0.29
C ARG A 92 -11.04 -3.96 -0.88
N ALA A 93 -11.72 -3.62 -1.97
CA ALA A 93 -11.06 -3.02 -3.13
C ALA A 93 -10.47 -1.66 -2.78
N PHE A 94 -9.27 -1.38 -3.27
CA PHE A 94 -8.66 -0.08 -3.09
C PHE A 94 -9.36 0.98 -3.92
N ASP A 95 -9.86 2.01 -3.26
CA ASP A 95 -10.56 3.09 -3.96
C ASP A 95 -9.54 4.07 -4.57
N LEU A 96 -9.41 4.04 -5.90
CA LEU A 96 -8.56 4.98 -6.63
C LEU A 96 -9.02 6.43 -6.47
N SER A 97 -10.28 6.67 -6.11
CA SER A 97 -10.78 8.02 -5.80
C SER A 97 -10.34 8.49 -4.40
N ALA A 98 -9.92 7.59 -3.50
CA ALA A 98 -9.46 7.93 -2.16
C ALA A 98 -8.02 8.48 -2.10
N MET A 99 -7.27 8.45 -3.22
CA MET A 99 -5.94 9.07 -3.36
C MET A 99 -5.98 10.62 -3.37
N GLY A 100 -6.65 11.20 -2.38
CA GLY A 100 -6.73 12.65 -2.17
C GLY A 100 -7.89 13.35 -2.87
N GLY A 101 -8.97 12.65 -3.24
CA GLY A 101 -10.16 13.28 -3.83
C GLY A 101 -9.93 13.87 -5.22
N GLN A 102 -8.96 13.33 -5.97
CA GLN A 102 -8.65 13.78 -7.32
C GLN A 102 -9.85 13.57 -8.25
N THR A 103 -10.43 14.67 -8.74
CA THR A 103 -11.56 14.67 -9.68
C THR A 103 -11.13 14.57 -11.15
N SER A 104 -9.82 14.62 -11.43
CA SER A 104 -9.24 14.55 -12.79
C SER A 104 -7.74 14.27 -12.72
N GLY A 105 -7.19 13.59 -13.73
CA GLY A 105 -5.74 13.40 -13.87
C GLY A 105 -5.34 11.95 -14.08
N THR A 106 -4.13 11.58 -13.64
CA THR A 106 -3.68 10.19 -13.63
C THR A 106 -3.73 9.65 -12.21
N TRP A 107 -4.61 8.67 -11.98
CA TRP A 107 -4.68 7.90 -10.74
C TRP A 107 -3.75 6.69 -10.84
N LYS A 108 -2.96 6.42 -9.80
CA LYS A 108 -1.96 5.35 -9.82
C LYS A 108 -1.92 4.63 -8.48
N TRP A 109 -1.99 3.32 -8.51
CA TRP A 109 -1.86 2.46 -7.32
C TRP A 109 -0.82 1.36 -7.60
N SER A 110 -0.16 0.85 -6.55
CA SER A 110 0.75 -0.28 -6.61
C SER A 110 0.51 -1.23 -5.43
N GLY A 111 0.74 -2.51 -5.62
CA GLY A 111 0.66 -3.51 -4.55
C GLY A 111 1.41 -4.80 -4.88
N ASP A 112 1.51 -5.67 -3.88
CA ASP A 112 2.16 -6.98 -4.01
C ASP A 112 1.12 -8.12 -4.02
N THR A 113 1.16 -8.92 -5.08
CA THR A 113 0.27 -10.05 -5.35
C THR A 113 0.91 -11.40 -5.07
N ARG A 114 2.20 -11.46 -4.70
CA ARG A 114 3.00 -12.71 -4.63
C ARG A 114 2.50 -13.76 -3.62
N ASN A 115 1.70 -13.35 -2.65
CA ASN A 115 1.14 -14.24 -1.62
C ASN A 115 -0.29 -14.72 -1.93
N LEU A 116 -0.86 -14.31 -3.06
CA LEU A 116 -2.23 -14.63 -3.46
C LEU A 116 -2.18 -15.75 -4.50
N GLY A 117 -2.96 -16.80 -4.28
CA GLY A 117 -2.63 -18.17 -4.68
C GLY A 117 -2.83 -18.56 -6.16
N TRP A 118 -3.06 -19.85 -6.38
CA TRP A 118 -2.71 -20.56 -7.62
C TRP A 118 -3.72 -20.46 -8.77
N ALA A 119 -4.53 -19.41 -8.83
CA ALA A 119 -5.73 -19.35 -9.68
C ALA A 119 -5.59 -18.44 -10.91
N TYR A 120 -4.47 -18.53 -11.63
CA TYR A 120 -4.25 -17.77 -12.85
C TYR A 120 -5.22 -18.14 -13.98
N SER A 121 -5.93 -17.16 -14.53
CA SER A 121 -6.61 -17.31 -15.83
C SER A 121 -5.80 -16.66 -16.95
N ALA A 122 -5.23 -17.48 -17.83
CA ALA A 122 -4.34 -17.04 -18.90
C ALA A 122 -5.01 -16.24 -20.03
N ASP A 123 -6.34 -16.22 -20.08
CA ASP A 123 -7.07 -15.71 -21.24
C ASP A 123 -8.17 -14.73 -20.86
N CYS A 124 -8.23 -13.61 -21.59
CA CYS A 124 -9.39 -12.74 -21.64
C CYS A 124 -10.59 -13.53 -22.20
N GLY A 125 -11.43 -14.10 -21.33
CA GLY A 125 -12.69 -14.74 -21.73
C GLY A 125 -12.97 -16.11 -21.12
N VAL A 126 -12.03 -16.73 -20.40
CA VAL A 126 -12.32 -17.96 -19.65
C VAL A 126 -12.44 -17.64 -18.17
N PHE A 127 -13.68 -17.45 -17.74
CA PHE A 127 -14.05 -17.45 -16.34
C PHE A 127 -14.16 -18.91 -15.89
N ASP A 128 -13.03 -19.55 -15.58
CA ASP A 128 -13.09 -20.80 -14.84
C ASP A 128 -13.48 -20.46 -13.40
N GLY A 129 -14.77 -20.54 -13.11
CA GLY A 129 -15.29 -20.39 -11.77
C GLY A 129 -14.76 -21.40 -10.75
N ALA A 130 -13.82 -22.29 -11.06
CA ALA A 130 -13.43 -23.41 -10.19
C ALA A 130 -12.71 -23.08 -8.88
N SER A 131 -12.18 -21.87 -8.64
CA SER A 131 -11.51 -21.57 -7.36
C SER A 131 -11.78 -20.19 -6.76
N GLY A 132 -12.97 -19.63 -7.00
CA GLY A 132 -13.79 -18.94 -5.98
C GLY A 132 -13.28 -17.77 -5.10
N THR A 133 -12.00 -17.49 -4.88
CA THR A 133 -11.58 -16.56 -3.79
C THR A 133 -10.25 -15.82 -3.96
N GLN A 134 -9.47 -15.98 -5.04
CA GLN A 134 -8.16 -15.31 -5.12
C GLN A 134 -8.06 -14.59 -6.45
N ARG A 135 -8.30 -13.28 -6.37
CA ARG A 135 -7.89 -12.28 -7.34
C ARG A 135 -6.90 -11.41 -6.62
N GLU A 136 -5.82 -11.10 -7.31
CA GLU A 136 -4.61 -10.76 -6.63
C GLU A 136 -4.52 -9.24 -6.36
N GLY A 137 -5.18 -8.43 -7.19
CA GLY A 137 -5.35 -7.00 -6.95
C GLY A 137 -6.71 -6.52 -7.42
N ILE A 138 -7.53 -5.92 -6.55
CA ILE A 138 -8.78 -5.26 -6.95
C ILE A 138 -8.76 -3.81 -6.52
N ALA A 139 -8.91 -2.91 -7.49
CA ALA A 139 -9.12 -1.48 -7.27
C ALA A 139 -10.53 -1.07 -7.72
N ARG A 140 -11.17 -0.20 -6.95
CA ARG A 140 -12.44 0.43 -7.29
C ARG A 140 -12.16 1.78 -7.94
N PHE A 141 -12.83 2.06 -9.06
CA PHE A 141 -12.79 3.34 -9.73
C PHE A 141 -14.20 3.89 -9.94
N VAL A 142 -14.39 5.17 -9.63
CA VAL A 142 -15.62 5.90 -9.94
C VAL A 142 -15.28 6.98 -10.95
N ALA A 143 -15.90 6.92 -12.13
CA ALA A 143 -15.68 7.93 -13.16
C ALA A 143 -16.18 9.31 -12.66
N PRO A 144 -15.32 10.33 -12.51
CA PRO A 144 -15.74 11.66 -12.07
C PRO A 144 -16.64 12.37 -13.10
N GLU A 145 -16.42 12.10 -14.38
CA GLU A 145 -17.18 12.63 -15.51
C GLU A 145 -17.37 11.57 -16.60
N ALA A 146 -18.26 11.82 -17.56
CA ALA A 146 -18.41 10.91 -18.69
C ALA A 146 -17.22 11.08 -19.66
N GLY A 147 -16.58 9.99 -20.05
CA GLY A 147 -15.41 10.05 -20.93
C GLY A 147 -14.73 8.70 -21.13
N ASP A 148 -13.64 8.73 -21.89
CA ASP A 148 -12.78 7.57 -22.15
C ASP A 148 -11.63 7.54 -21.14
N TYR A 149 -11.56 6.44 -20.40
CA TYR A 149 -10.54 6.22 -19.37
C TYR A 149 -9.58 5.14 -19.84
N ARG A 150 -8.28 5.44 -19.81
CA ARG A 150 -7.22 4.48 -20.08
C ARG A 150 -6.76 3.86 -18.77
N PHE A 151 -6.89 2.55 -18.69
CA PHE A 151 -6.38 1.75 -17.57
C PHE A 151 -5.13 1.02 -18.03
N GLU A 152 -4.11 1.07 -17.20
CA GLU A 152 -2.82 0.45 -17.45
C GLU A 152 -2.32 -0.17 -16.15
N VAL A 153 -1.75 -1.36 -16.26
CA VAL A 153 -0.97 -1.99 -15.20
C VAL A 153 0.43 -2.30 -15.75
N GLU A 154 1.43 -2.03 -14.93
CA GLU A 154 2.81 -2.43 -15.16
C GLU A 154 3.21 -3.42 -14.06
N ALA A 155 3.43 -4.68 -14.43
CA ALA A 155 3.73 -5.76 -13.50
C ALA A 155 5.14 -6.32 -13.70
N SER A 156 5.71 -6.86 -12.63
CA SER A 156 7.02 -7.56 -12.70
C SER A 156 6.90 -9.02 -13.16
N PHE A 157 5.68 -9.51 -13.34
CA PHE A 157 5.28 -10.86 -13.71
C PHE A 157 4.24 -10.79 -14.83
N ASP A 158 3.88 -11.93 -15.40
CA ASP A 158 2.81 -12.02 -16.41
C ASP A 158 1.45 -11.89 -15.73
N ASP A 159 0.59 -11.01 -16.21
CA ASP A 159 -0.70 -10.69 -15.60
C ASP A 159 -1.81 -10.49 -16.64
N VAL A 160 -3.04 -10.48 -16.16
CA VAL A 160 -4.24 -10.12 -16.90
C VAL A 160 -4.95 -8.99 -16.17
N LEU A 161 -5.23 -7.91 -16.89
CA LEU A 161 -6.01 -6.78 -16.39
C LEU A 161 -7.46 -6.90 -16.87
N TYR A 162 -8.40 -6.91 -15.93
CA TYR A 162 -9.84 -6.88 -16.20
C TYR A 162 -10.45 -5.56 -15.74
N ALA A 163 -11.49 -5.10 -16.44
CA ALA A 163 -12.49 -4.18 -15.90
C ALA A 163 -13.80 -4.93 -15.70
N TRP A 164 -14.33 -4.86 -14.49
CA TRP A 164 -15.63 -5.38 -14.11
C TRP A 164 -16.65 -4.26 -13.97
N ASN A 165 -17.91 -4.60 -14.20
CA ASN A 165 -19.02 -3.74 -13.85
C ASN A 165 -19.15 -3.60 -12.31
N GLN A 166 -20.22 -2.95 -11.84
CA GLN A 166 -20.48 -2.75 -10.41
C GLN A 166 -20.65 -4.05 -9.60
N ALA A 167 -20.78 -5.23 -10.23
CA ALA A 167 -20.88 -6.51 -9.54
C ALA A 167 -19.49 -7.13 -9.32
N CYS A 168 -19.35 -7.93 -8.27
CA CYS A 168 -18.08 -8.57 -7.91
C CYS A 168 -18.11 -10.09 -8.09
N GLY A 169 -16.94 -10.70 -8.28
CA GLY A 169 -16.77 -12.14 -8.24
C GLY A 169 -17.46 -12.85 -9.41
N ARG A 170 -18.13 -13.98 -9.14
CA ARG A 170 -18.79 -14.78 -10.19
C ARG A 170 -19.98 -14.10 -10.87
N SER A 171 -20.53 -13.04 -10.26
CA SER A 171 -21.62 -12.24 -10.84
C SER A 171 -21.14 -11.02 -11.61
N ALA A 172 -19.83 -10.75 -11.61
CA ALA A 172 -19.25 -9.63 -12.33
C ALA A 172 -19.37 -9.84 -13.86
N GLU A 173 -19.80 -8.81 -14.56
CA GLU A 173 -19.66 -8.76 -16.02
C GLU A 173 -18.28 -8.16 -16.35
N VAL A 174 -17.53 -8.84 -17.19
CA VAL A 174 -16.26 -8.31 -17.72
C VAL A 174 -16.57 -7.28 -18.80
N LEU A 175 -16.35 -6.01 -18.49
CA LEU A 175 -16.53 -4.88 -19.41
C LEU A 175 -15.41 -4.81 -20.44
N ASN A 176 -14.17 -5.08 -20.02
CA ASN A 176 -13.00 -5.14 -20.88
C ASN A 176 -11.89 -5.97 -20.23
N CYS A 177 -10.91 -6.40 -21.03
CA CYS A 177 -9.76 -7.14 -20.56
C CYS A 177 -8.53 -6.88 -21.45
N ALA A 178 -7.35 -6.88 -20.86
CA ALA A 178 -6.07 -6.85 -21.55
C ALA A 178 -5.13 -7.92 -20.99
N HIS A 179 -4.59 -8.72 -21.90
CA HIS A 179 -3.49 -9.65 -21.66
C HIS A 179 -2.50 -9.52 -22.82
N ALA A 180 -1.30 -9.04 -22.52
CA ALA A 180 -0.26 -8.75 -23.49
C ALA A 180 0.79 -9.88 -23.56
N GLY A 181 0.51 -11.03 -22.93
CA GLY A 181 1.41 -12.19 -22.86
C GLY A 181 2.72 -11.82 -22.19
N THR A 182 3.86 -12.01 -22.87
CA THR A 182 5.18 -11.71 -22.29
C THR A 182 5.48 -10.23 -22.07
N SER A 183 4.59 -9.33 -22.52
CA SER A 183 4.68 -7.90 -22.22
C SER A 183 4.17 -7.63 -20.81
N ARG A 184 5.01 -6.95 -20.01
CA ARG A 184 4.76 -6.58 -18.61
C ARG A 184 3.79 -5.40 -18.43
N THR A 185 3.23 -4.91 -19.52
CA THR A 185 2.30 -3.78 -19.52
C THR A 185 1.01 -4.21 -20.19
N ASN A 186 -0.07 -4.22 -19.42
CA ASN A 186 -1.42 -4.49 -19.86
C ASN A 186 -2.24 -3.22 -19.82
N GLN A 187 -2.99 -2.93 -20.89
CA GLN A 187 -3.78 -1.71 -20.97
C GLN A 187 -5.00 -1.85 -21.86
N PHE A 188 -6.05 -1.12 -21.52
CA PHE A 188 -7.19 -0.91 -22.39
C PHE A 188 -7.81 0.47 -22.13
N THR A 189 -8.73 0.88 -23.00
CA THR A 189 -9.55 2.08 -22.81
C THR A 189 -11.01 1.67 -22.67
N LEU A 190 -11.72 2.33 -21.76
CA LEU A 190 -13.13 2.10 -21.49
C LEU A 190 -13.88 3.43 -21.41
N GLY A 191 -14.95 3.54 -22.18
CA GLY A 191 -15.89 4.65 -22.07
C GLY A 191 -16.80 4.47 -20.86
N LEU A 192 -16.80 5.42 -19.93
CA LEU A 192 -17.59 5.38 -18.70
C LEU A 192 -18.53 6.59 -18.62
N ALA A 193 -19.72 6.37 -18.10
CA ALA A 193 -20.63 7.44 -17.72
C ALA A 193 -20.19 8.10 -16.40
N GLN A 194 -20.61 9.34 -16.17
CA GLN A 194 -20.37 10.02 -14.89
C GLN A 194 -20.91 9.18 -13.72
N SER A 195 -20.11 9.06 -12.67
CA SER A 195 -20.38 8.27 -11.47
C SER A 195 -20.53 6.76 -11.71
N GLN A 196 -20.20 6.26 -12.90
CA GLN A 196 -20.15 4.83 -13.15
C GLN A 196 -19.02 4.20 -12.33
N VAL A 197 -19.35 3.12 -11.62
CA VAL A 197 -18.40 2.35 -10.83
C VAL A 197 -17.91 1.17 -11.66
N VAL A 198 -16.59 0.97 -11.68
CA VAL A 198 -15.94 -0.22 -12.22
C VAL A 198 -14.91 -0.73 -11.23
N TYR A 199 -14.66 -2.04 -11.26
CA TYR A 199 -13.57 -2.66 -10.52
C TYR A 199 -12.49 -3.08 -11.50
N LEU A 200 -11.27 -2.60 -11.28
CA LEU A 200 -10.09 -3.06 -11.99
C LEU A 200 -9.55 -4.26 -11.24
N VAL A 201 -9.37 -5.37 -11.94
CA VAL A 201 -8.85 -6.60 -11.35
C VAL A 201 -7.58 -6.99 -12.06
N VAL A 202 -6.51 -7.17 -11.30
CA VAL A 202 -5.25 -7.74 -11.74
C VAL A 202 -5.23 -9.21 -11.28
N ASP A 203 -5.08 -10.11 -12.24
CA ASP A 203 -4.86 -11.53 -12.02
C ASP A 203 -3.43 -11.86 -12.45
N GLY A 204 -2.59 -12.29 -11.51
CA GLY A 204 -1.16 -12.49 -11.71
C GLY A 204 -0.77 -13.96 -11.86
N TYR A 205 0.08 -14.28 -12.83
CA TYR A 205 0.72 -15.60 -12.92
C TYR A 205 1.86 -15.72 -11.92
N ILE A 206 1.70 -16.58 -10.90
CA ILE A 206 2.85 -17.02 -10.10
C ILE A 206 3.72 -17.95 -10.95
N GLY A 207 4.83 -17.41 -11.46
CA GLY A 207 5.95 -18.24 -11.87
C GLY A 207 6.51 -18.97 -10.65
N TYR A 208 6.58 -20.30 -10.73
CA TYR A 208 7.29 -21.15 -9.77
C TYR A 208 8.56 -20.49 -9.22
N VAL A 209 8.67 -20.34 -7.90
CA VAL A 209 9.99 -20.34 -7.26
C VAL A 209 10.49 -21.78 -7.33
N LEU A 210 11.23 -22.12 -8.38
CA LEU A 210 12.02 -23.34 -8.38
C LEU A 210 13.12 -23.19 -7.31
N GLY A 211 12.89 -23.75 -6.11
CA GLY A 211 13.93 -23.76 -5.09
C GLY A 211 13.48 -24.19 -3.71
N GLY A 212 13.26 -25.48 -3.50
CA GLY A 212 13.13 -26.07 -2.17
C GLY A 212 13.00 -27.58 -2.25
N GLY A 213 14.11 -28.30 -2.10
CA GLY A 213 14.15 -29.76 -2.15
C GLY A 213 13.19 -30.41 -1.14
N TRP A 214 12.56 -31.50 -1.56
CA TRP A 214 11.84 -32.42 -0.70
C TRP A 214 12.82 -33.26 0.14
N PRO A 215 12.39 -33.75 1.34
CA PRO A 215 13.25 -34.41 2.33
C PRO A 215 13.97 -35.66 1.84
#